data_AF-A0A251U7E9-F1
#
_entry.id   AF-A0A251U7E9-F1
#
_cell.length_a   1.000
_cell.length_b   1.000
_cell.length_c   1.000
_cell.angle_alpha   90.00
_cell.angle_beta   90.00
_cell.angle_gamma   90.00
#
_symmetry.space_group_name_H-M   'P 1'
#
loop_
_entity.id
_entity.type
_entity.pdbx_description
1 polymer ?
#
loop_
_entity_poly.entity_id
_entity_poly.type
_entity_poly.pdbx_seq_one_letter_code
_entity_poly.pdbx_strand_id
1 'polypeptide(L)' 'MVIPSPVKAQRITNFLKPYLLKMHFSNKFVSAQVIHAPTATVAAAASSQEKVLREAWTQTQQST' A
#
# COMPACT_ATOMS: atom_id res chain seq x y z
N MET A 1 23.33 -22.92 -30.16
CA MET A 1 21.95 -22.43 -30.38
C MET A 1 21.61 -21.49 -29.23
N VAL A 2 21.35 -20.21 -29.49
CA VAL A 2 21.01 -19.21 -28.46
C VAL A 2 19.49 -19.17 -28.32
N ILE A 3 18.97 -19.46 -27.14
CA ILE A 3 17.52 -19.37 -26.87
C ILE A 3 17.24 -17.90 -26.52
N PRO A 4 16.43 -17.17 -27.31
CA PRO A 4 16.07 -15.80 -26.97
C PRO A 4 15.24 -15.79 -25.68
N SER A 5 15.50 -14.80 -24.83
CA SER A 5 14.77 -14.63 -23.58
C SER A 5 13.26 -14.58 -23.83
N PRO A 6 12.43 -15.22 -22.99
CA PRO A 6 10.98 -15.22 -23.16
C PRO A 6 10.45 -13.79 -23.24
N VAL A 7 9.69 -13.49 -24.30
CA VAL A 7 9.02 -12.20 -24.45
C VAL A 7 7.98 -12.09 -23.34
N LYS A 8 8.23 -11.23 -22.36
CA LYS A 8 7.26 -10.97 -21.29
C LYS A 8 6.01 -10.36 -21.93
N ALA A 9 4.86 -11.00 -21.73
CA ALA A 9 3.58 -10.44 -22.16
C ALA A 9 3.43 -9.01 -21.63
N GLN A 10 3.06 -8.07 -22.51
CA GLN A 10 2.73 -6.71 -22.09
C GLN A 10 1.58 -6.78 -21.10
N ARG A 11 1.81 -6.28 -19.88
CA ARG A 11 0.76 -6.19 -18.87
C ARG A 11 -0.32 -5.26 -19.38
N ILE A 12 -1.58 -5.68 -19.22
CA ILE A 12 -2.76 -4.86 -19.52
C ILE A 12 -2.83 -3.76 -18.43
N THR A 13 -1.99 -2.74 -18.54
CA THR A 13 -1.88 -1.64 -17.54
C THR A 13 -2.72 -0.43 -17.90
N ASN A 14 -3.21 -0.33 -19.14
CA ASN A 14 -3.76 0.92 -19.66
C ASN A 14 -5.18 1.24 -19.17
N PHE A 15 -5.93 0.25 -18.64
CA PHE A 15 -7.34 0.43 -18.25
C PHE A 15 -7.63 0.07 -16.78
N LEU A 16 -6.65 -0.43 -16.03
CA LEU A 16 -6.85 -0.77 -14.63
C LEU A 16 -6.37 0.39 -13.77
N LYS A 17 -7.24 0.97 -12.91
CA LYS A 17 -6.81 1.88 -11.83
C LYS A 17 -5.74 1.13 -11.02
N PRO A 18 -4.45 1.45 -11.18
CA PRO A 18 -3.40 0.48 -10.87
C PRO A 18 -3.07 0.46 -9.38
N TYR A 19 -3.59 1.43 -8.62
CA TYR A 19 -3.40 1.58 -7.20
C TYR A 19 -4.63 1.10 -6.43
N LEU A 20 -4.42 0.09 -5.59
CA LEU A 20 -5.45 -0.48 -4.73
C LEU A 20 -5.20 -0.07 -3.27
N LEU A 21 -6.18 0.57 -2.65
CA LEU A 21 -6.16 0.84 -1.22
C LEU A 21 -6.64 -0.42 -0.48
N LYS A 22 -5.74 -1.03 0.31
CA LYS A 22 -6.05 -2.15 1.20
C LYS A 22 -5.91 -1.70 2.64
N MET A 23 -6.95 -1.95 3.44
CA MET A 23 -6.98 -1.58 4.85
C MET A 23 -7.13 -2.83 5.71
N HIS A 24 -6.46 -2.85 6.86
CA HIS A 24 -6.53 -3.93 7.83
C HIS A 24 -6.73 -3.34 9.23
N PHE A 25 -7.77 -3.84 9.90
CA PHE A 25 -8.10 -3.49 11.27
C PHE A 25 -7.69 -4.64 12.18
N SER A 26 -6.88 -4.31 13.18
CA SER A 26 -6.64 -5.17 14.34
C SER A 26 -7.28 -4.54 15.57
N ASN A 27 -7.39 -5.30 16.67
CA ASN A 27 -7.94 -4.78 17.93
C ASN A 27 -7.19 -3.57 18.48
N LYS A 28 -5.92 -3.37 18.10
CA LYS A 28 -5.05 -2.33 18.66
C LYS A 28 -4.65 -1.25 17.65
N PHE A 29 -4.53 -1.61 16.38
CA PHE A 29 -4.03 -0.73 15.33
C PHE A 29 -4.78 -0.88 14.02
N VAL A 30 -4.75 0.18 13.23
CA VAL A 30 -5.30 0.24 11.89
C VAL A 30 -4.17 0.51 10.92
N SER A 31 -4.10 -0.26 9.85
CA SER A 31 -3.12 -0.08 8.78
C SER A 31 -3.79 0.05 7.43
N ALA A 32 -3.24 0.92 6.58
CA ALA A 32 -3.67 1.17 5.22
C ALA A 32 -2.46 1.16 4.29
N GLN A 33 -2.61 0.52 3.14
CA GLN A 33 -1.57 0.43 2.11
C GLN A 33 -2.15 0.69 0.73
N VAL A 34 -1.45 1.48 -0.06
CA VAL A 34 -1.71 1.66 -1.48
C VAL A 34 -0.76 0.76 -2.26
N ILE A 35 -1.29 -0.28 -2.89
CA ILE A 35 -0.52 -1.29 -3.60
C ILE A 35 -0.66 -1.08 -5.10
N HIS A 36 0.46 -0.98 -5.80
CA HIS A 36 0.47 -0.98 -7.26
C HIS A 36 0.25 -2.42 -7.74
N ALA A 37 -0.98 -2.73 -8.18
CA ALA A 37 -1.42 -4.07 -8.55
C ALA A 37 -0.55 -4.74 -9.62
N PRO A 38 -0.04 -4.02 -10.66
CA PRO A 38 0.88 -4.63 -11.60
C PRO A 38 2.16 -5.11 -10.90
N THR A 39 2.92 -4.23 -10.24
CA THR A 39 4.25 -4.58 -9.71
C THR A 39 4.21 -5.21 -8.32
N ALA A 40 3.04 -5.33 -7.71
CA ALA A 40 2.85 -5.74 -6.30
C ALA A 40 3.70 -4.91 -5.31
N THR A 41 4.09 -3.70 -5.70
CA THR A 41 4.87 -2.80 -4.86
C THR A 41 3.95 -1.90 -4.06
N VAL A 42 4.31 -1.62 -2.82
CA VAL A 42 3.60 -0.64 -1.99
C VAL A 42 4.05 0.76 -2.41
N ALA A 43 3.10 1.58 -2.89
CA ALA A 43 3.36 2.96 -3.28
C ALA A 43 3.30 3.91 -2.07
N ALA A 44 2.40 3.63 -1.12
CA ALA A 44 2.27 4.36 0.13
C ALA A 44 1.73 3.43 1.22
N ALA A 45 2.09 3.71 2.47
CA ALA A 45 1.57 3.02 3.64
C ALA A 45 1.36 4.03 4.76
N ALA A 46 0.35 3.78 5.60
CA ALA A 46 0.10 4.51 6.82
C ALA A 46 -0.45 3.55 7.87
N SER A 47 0.06 3.61 9.09
CA SER A 47 -0.41 2.78 10.20
C SER A 47 -0.46 3.58 11.50
N SER A 48 -1.50 3.36 12.31
CA SER A 48 -1.59 3.95 13.66
C SER A 48 -0.53 3.41 14.63
N GLN A 49 0.23 2.38 14.23
CA GLN A 49 1.41 1.92 14.96
C GLN A 49 2.61 2.87 14.79
N GLU A 50 2.66 3.65 13.71
CA GLU A 50 3.76 4.57 13.44
C GLU A 50 3.86 5.63 14.53
N LYS A 51 5.07 5.93 14.97
CA LYS A 51 5.32 6.85 16.09
C LYS A 51 4.66 8.21 15.87
N VAL A 52 4.83 8.79 14.68
CA VAL A 52 4.30 10.12 14.33
C VAL A 52 2.78 10.14 14.38
N LEU A 53 2.12 9.15 13.77
CA LEU A 53 0.65 9.06 13.78
C LEU A 53 0.09 8.75 15.16
N ARG A 54 0.78 7.90 15.94
CA ARG A 54 0.40 7.60 17.31
C ARG A 54 0.45 8.84 18.20
N GLU A 55 1.53 9.62 18.12
CA GLU A 55 1.70 10.85 18.89
C GLU A 55 0.63 11.89 18.51
N ALA A 56 0.41 12.10 17.21
CA ALA A 56 -0.64 13.00 16.72
C ALA A 56 -2.05 12.58 17.18
N TRP A 57 -2.34 11.27 17.18
CA TRP A 57 -3.61 10.74 17.67
C TRP A 57 -3.78 10.98 19.16
N THR A 58 -2.75 10.72 19.97
CA THR A 58 -2.82 10.98 21.41
C THR A 58 -3.00 12.45 21.75
N GLN A 59 -2.37 13.36 21.00
CA GLN A 59 -2.58 14.80 21.17
C GLN A 59 -4.01 15.21 20.84
N THR A 60 -4.56 14.67 19.73
CA THR A 60 -5.95 14.95 19.32
C THR A 60 -6.97 14.46 20.34
N GLN A 61 -6.70 13.34 21.02
CA GLN A 61 -7.56 12.81 22.09
C GLN A 61 -7.52 13.66 23.37
N GLN A 62 -6.44 14.40 23.62
CA GLN A 62 -6.31 15.26 24.82
C GLN A 62 -7.01 16.62 24.66
N SER A 63 -7.31 17.04 23.43
CA SER A 63 -7.97 18.32 23.14
C SER A 63 -9.50 18.25 23.11
N THR A 64 -10.09 17.09 23.36
CA THR A 64 -11.55 16.85 23.37
C THR A 64 -12.00 16.53 24.78
#